data_AF-A0A9P9PT86-F1
#
_entry.id   AF-A0A9P9PT86-F1
#
_cell.length_a   1.000
_cell.length_b   1.000
_cell.length_c   1.000
_cell.angle_alpha   90.00
_cell.angle_beta   90.00
_cell.angle_gamma   90.00
#
_symmetry.space_group_name_H-M   'P 1'
#
loop_
_entity.id
_entity.type
_entity.pdbx_description
1 polymer ?
#
loop_
_entity_poly.entity_id
_entity_poly.type
_entity_poly.pdbx_seq_one_letter_code
_entity_poly.pdbx_strand_id
1 'polypeptide(L)'
;MGGIKQFLSLGLFASTLSILASAAAPSDSPRDADIAQTSYVGGDHNIDLETVFQFKQLWNVSFNPDEKHWARPLVHTLSSTGRQIIFTASTENRVRTFDAATGELLNERQILPPWPMERAYCTTVGKTLGIMGTPVIYVEHEIAFFYVKSYIEDYRLPGGAYPPLNAVYYLYAVYLDTLQDLYKFPLIIDDVPADNDPRKMFLGGLVLQRPSLLLLGDVLYAGFGGLCDAFNYTGSIVAVNLATRNIYRWTTQAGPDSLYSDDWTRWHGGGAGGIWQAGMGLASDGKDVFFTIDNGGSPLGANNSTSPVSGKTHLDILSETVTRITLEEGHGKGVQLVDWFRPFDYQADQGQDIGSGGFAVLDEMFSVPGVKRLGVTTSMNLKMYIHDIDNLGGYRQGQDGSDGVLQILRLDGEVFGGIGSYPLEGGYIYVNPGNAALSAYKFTPTSNTSTPFTLAGKSPSSNPHWGAVGVPTVTSNQGKPGSGIVWVTEPEKGLLAFKAVPENGTLVELKLPKVEGANKFGRPVFGDGRVYVVDGKGRLIALGAR
;
A
#
# COMPACT_ATOMS: atom_id res chain seq x y z
N MET A 1 -11.88 -0.98 -77.42
CA MET A 1 -12.29 -0.47 -76.10
C MET A 1 -11.69 -1.43 -75.07
N GLY A 2 -10.48 -1.25 -74.58
CA GLY A 2 -10.02 -0.14 -73.74
C GLY A 2 -9.90 -0.68 -72.31
N GLY A 3 -8.79 -1.38 -72.01
CA GLY A 3 -8.55 -1.99 -70.69
C GLY A 3 -7.06 -2.02 -70.39
N ILE A 4 -6.57 -0.96 -69.77
CA ILE A 4 -5.18 -0.74 -69.39
C ILE A 4 -4.87 -1.56 -68.12
N LYS A 5 -3.79 -2.34 -68.19
CA LYS A 5 -3.10 -2.95 -67.05
C LYS A 5 -2.43 -1.85 -66.23
N GLN A 6 -2.70 -1.76 -64.93
CA GLN A 6 -1.82 -1.05 -63.99
C GLN A 6 -1.52 -1.92 -62.78
N PHE A 7 -0.21 -2.05 -62.55
CA PHE A 7 0.44 -2.71 -61.43
C PHE A 7 0.06 -2.01 -60.12
N LEU A 8 -0.37 -2.78 -59.10
CA LEU A 8 -0.39 -2.30 -57.72
C LEU A 8 1.06 -2.25 -57.21
N SER A 9 1.58 -1.05 -57.02
CA SER A 9 2.79 -0.79 -56.23
C SER A 9 2.48 -0.93 -54.74
N LEU A 10 3.16 -1.86 -54.07
CA LEU A 10 3.30 -1.89 -52.61
C LEU A 10 3.93 -0.57 -52.14
N GLY A 11 3.15 0.25 -51.43
CA GLY A 11 3.65 1.38 -50.65
C GLY A 11 3.58 1.04 -49.17
N LEU A 12 4.73 0.78 -48.55
CA LEU A 12 4.89 0.77 -47.10
C LEU A 12 4.42 2.12 -46.52
N PHE A 13 3.42 2.09 -45.64
CA PHE A 13 3.26 3.10 -44.60
C PHE A 13 3.49 2.42 -43.25
N ALA A 14 4.75 2.41 -42.84
CA ALA A 14 5.10 2.20 -41.45
C ALA A 14 4.73 3.49 -40.70
N SER A 15 3.53 3.52 -40.12
CA SER A 15 3.18 4.53 -39.12
C SER A 15 3.90 4.19 -37.83
N THR A 16 5.10 4.75 -37.67
CA THR A 16 5.79 4.85 -36.38
C THR A 16 4.95 5.77 -35.49
N LEU A 17 4.01 5.21 -34.72
CA LEU A 17 3.56 5.86 -33.50
C LEU A 17 4.74 5.80 -32.53
N SER A 18 5.51 6.89 -32.47
CA SER A 18 6.35 7.17 -31.32
C SER A 18 5.41 7.41 -30.13
N ILE A 19 5.13 6.36 -29.38
CA ILE A 19 4.59 6.48 -28.03
C ILE A 19 5.71 7.14 -27.22
N LEU A 20 5.70 8.47 -27.13
CA LEU A 20 6.39 9.16 -26.05
C LEU A 20 5.59 8.82 -24.79
N ALA A 21 5.88 7.67 -24.20
CA ALA A 21 5.48 7.40 -22.82
C ALA A 21 6.20 8.47 -21.99
N SER A 22 5.46 9.45 -21.49
CA SER A 22 5.99 10.39 -20.50
C SER A 22 6.20 9.58 -19.23
N ALA A 23 7.40 9.01 -19.07
CA ALA A 23 7.83 8.49 -17.79
C ALA A 23 7.76 9.63 -16.75
N ALA A 24 7.45 9.28 -15.50
CA ALA A 24 7.50 10.25 -14.41
C ALA A 24 8.91 10.86 -14.37
N ALA A 25 9.06 12.11 -13.90
CA ALA A 25 10.40 12.65 -13.74
C ALA A 25 11.18 11.75 -12.75
N PRO A 26 12.51 11.60 -12.89
CA PRO A 26 13.27 10.55 -12.19
C PRO A 26 13.13 10.52 -10.66
N SER A 27 12.75 11.64 -10.04
CA SER A 27 12.54 11.76 -8.60
C SER A 27 11.07 11.84 -8.16
N ASP A 28 10.12 11.73 -9.08
CA ASP A 28 8.69 11.83 -8.74
C ASP A 28 8.24 10.61 -7.93
N SER A 29 7.25 10.82 -7.07
CA SER A 29 6.63 9.80 -6.22
C SER A 29 5.12 9.73 -6.51
N PRO A 30 4.70 9.16 -7.65
CA PRO A 30 3.29 9.16 -8.09
C PRO A 30 2.39 8.20 -7.30
N ARG A 31 2.93 7.52 -6.28
CA ARG A 31 2.29 6.51 -5.42
C ARG A 31 3.03 6.43 -4.09
N ASP A 32 2.42 5.78 -3.10
CA ASP A 32 2.98 5.63 -1.73
C ASP A 32 4.36 4.95 -1.72
N ALA A 33 4.54 3.92 -2.54
CA ALA A 33 5.78 3.21 -2.80
C ALA A 33 5.71 2.58 -4.22
N ASP A 34 6.80 1.98 -4.69
CA ASP A 34 6.81 1.19 -5.92
C ASP A 34 5.75 0.06 -5.90
N ILE A 35 5.39 -0.49 -7.08
CA ILE A 35 4.33 -1.50 -7.17
C ILE A 35 4.65 -2.78 -6.39
N ALA A 36 5.93 -3.08 -6.18
CA ALA A 36 6.38 -4.23 -5.44
C ALA A 36 6.42 -3.96 -3.93
N GLN A 37 6.11 -2.72 -3.51
CA GLN A 37 6.15 -2.24 -2.14
C GLN A 37 7.53 -2.45 -1.47
N THR A 38 8.60 -2.43 -2.27
CA THR A 38 9.97 -2.53 -1.76
C THR A 38 10.37 -1.33 -0.92
N SER A 39 9.68 -0.20 -1.10
CA SER A 39 10.01 1.08 -0.47
C SER A 39 11.35 1.66 -0.90
N TYR A 40 11.94 1.14 -1.98
CA TYR A 40 13.14 1.69 -2.57
C TYR A 40 12.73 2.70 -3.64
N VAL A 41 12.73 3.99 -3.28
CA VAL A 41 12.26 5.08 -4.13
C VAL A 41 13.35 5.58 -5.10
N GLY A 42 13.99 4.62 -5.76
CA GLY A 42 14.87 4.85 -6.89
C GLY A 42 16.34 4.99 -6.56
N GLY A 43 17.14 4.40 -7.44
CA GLY A 43 18.49 4.83 -7.69
C GLY A 43 18.51 6.30 -8.11
N ASP A 44 17.59 6.77 -8.93
CA ASP A 44 17.68 8.09 -9.59
C ASP A 44 17.32 9.31 -8.72
N HIS A 45 17.28 9.14 -7.41
CA HIS A 45 17.08 10.25 -6.48
C HIS A 45 18.33 11.14 -6.44
N ASN A 46 18.16 12.45 -6.26
CA ASN A 46 19.27 13.41 -6.14
C ASN A 46 19.57 13.77 -4.68
N ILE A 47 19.51 12.79 -3.75
CA ILE A 47 19.90 12.97 -2.34
C ILE A 47 21.03 12.00 -2.02
N ASP A 48 22.14 12.53 -1.52
CA ASP A 48 23.21 11.74 -0.90
C ASP A 48 23.50 12.19 0.54
N LEU A 49 24.43 11.46 1.17
CA LEU A 49 24.86 11.71 2.54
C LEU A 49 25.38 13.15 2.75
N GLU A 50 26.12 13.72 1.78
CA GLU A 50 26.68 15.08 1.90
C GLU A 50 25.59 16.15 1.83
N THR A 51 24.58 15.93 0.99
CA THR A 51 23.46 16.85 0.81
C THR A 51 22.55 16.85 2.05
N VAL A 52 22.33 15.68 2.68
CA VAL A 52 21.50 15.58 3.89
C VAL A 52 22.02 16.44 5.03
N PHE A 53 23.34 16.55 5.22
CA PHE A 53 23.91 17.43 6.25
C PHE A 53 23.65 18.93 6.01
N GLN A 54 23.24 19.31 4.80
CA GLN A 54 22.89 20.68 4.42
C GLN A 54 21.38 20.93 4.50
N PHE A 55 20.58 19.92 4.86
CA PHE A 55 19.14 20.06 4.91
C PHE A 55 18.73 21.15 5.90
N LYS A 56 17.75 21.94 5.47
CA LYS A 56 17.01 22.91 6.28
C LYS A 56 15.52 22.72 5.98
N GLN A 57 14.68 23.25 6.85
CA GLN A 57 13.27 23.41 6.49
C GLN A 57 13.16 24.50 5.43
N LEU A 58 12.68 24.14 4.24
CA LEU A 58 12.51 25.06 3.12
C LEU A 58 11.24 25.88 3.29
N TRP A 59 10.13 25.19 3.56
CA TRP A 59 8.82 25.77 3.77
C TRP A 59 7.93 24.81 4.58
N ASN A 60 6.81 25.32 5.09
CA ASN A 60 5.73 24.50 5.61
C ASN A 60 4.37 25.12 5.32
N VAL A 61 3.34 24.28 5.27
CA VAL A 61 1.92 24.67 5.17
C VAL A 61 1.15 23.95 6.27
N SER A 62 0.27 24.67 6.97
CA SER A 62 -0.56 24.09 8.03
C SER A 62 -1.96 23.74 7.51
N PHE A 63 -2.47 22.58 7.90
CA PHE A 63 -3.85 22.16 7.63
C PHE A 63 -4.78 22.50 8.80
N ASN A 64 -6.08 22.30 8.60
CA ASN A 64 -7.05 22.47 9.68
C ASN A 64 -6.77 21.48 10.82
N PRO A 65 -7.03 21.83 12.09
CA PRO A 65 -6.72 20.95 13.23
C PRO A 65 -7.35 19.54 13.17
N ASP A 66 -8.55 19.46 12.61
CA ASP A 66 -9.32 18.22 12.46
C ASP A 66 -9.05 17.49 11.15
N GLU A 67 -8.37 18.13 10.20
CA GLU A 67 -8.00 17.55 8.91
C GLU A 67 -6.82 16.60 9.08
N LYS A 68 -7.05 15.30 8.85
CA LYS A 68 -6.01 14.27 8.97
C LYS A 68 -5.57 13.81 7.59
N HIS A 69 -4.25 13.61 7.46
CA HIS A 69 -3.61 13.11 6.25
C HIS A 69 -3.08 11.70 6.50
N TRP A 70 -4.00 10.74 6.46
CA TRP A 70 -3.66 9.31 6.45
C TRP A 70 -3.14 8.86 5.09
N ALA A 71 -3.67 9.45 4.03
CA ALA A 71 -3.11 9.36 2.69
C ALA A 71 -1.78 10.12 2.64
N ARG A 72 -0.74 9.48 2.08
CA ARG A 72 0.56 10.13 1.92
C ARG A 72 0.47 11.11 0.74
N PRO A 73 1.20 12.24 0.80
CA PRO A 73 1.34 13.12 -0.36
C PRO A 73 1.92 12.37 -1.55
N LEU A 74 1.59 12.80 -2.76
CA LEU A 74 2.21 12.31 -4.00
C LEU A 74 2.96 13.44 -4.68
N VAL A 75 4.07 13.11 -5.33
CA VAL A 75 4.89 14.10 -6.05
C VAL A 75 4.87 13.75 -7.54
N HIS A 76 4.61 14.75 -8.38
CA HIS A 76 4.60 14.59 -9.83
C HIS A 76 5.06 15.87 -10.53
N THR A 77 5.77 15.75 -11.63
CA THR A 77 6.20 16.87 -12.48
C THR A 77 5.27 17.02 -13.66
N LEU A 78 4.53 18.14 -13.70
CA LEU A 78 3.58 18.43 -14.77
C LEU A 78 4.30 18.60 -16.11
N SER A 79 4.02 17.73 -17.06
CA SER A 79 4.62 17.70 -18.41
C SER A 79 4.43 19.01 -19.17
N SER A 80 3.30 19.69 -18.98
CA SER A 80 2.95 20.94 -19.65
C SER A 80 3.75 22.15 -19.18
N THR A 81 4.29 22.13 -17.95
CA THR A 81 4.96 23.28 -17.34
C THR A 81 6.37 22.99 -16.82
N GLY A 82 6.73 21.72 -16.67
CA GLY A 82 7.94 21.29 -15.96
C GLY A 82 7.90 21.54 -14.45
N ARG A 83 6.76 21.98 -13.89
CA ARG A 83 6.61 22.27 -12.46
C ARG A 83 6.38 20.97 -11.70
N GLN A 84 7.22 20.71 -10.69
CA GLN A 84 6.96 19.66 -9.72
C GLN A 84 5.90 20.13 -8.71
N ILE A 85 4.88 19.29 -8.49
CA ILE A 85 3.78 19.55 -7.59
C ILE A 85 3.66 18.45 -6.54
N ILE A 86 3.01 18.78 -5.43
CA ILE A 86 2.60 17.83 -4.39
C ILE A 86 1.08 17.75 -4.39
N PHE A 87 0.54 16.56 -4.68
CA PHE A 87 -0.88 16.26 -4.51
C PHE A 87 -1.14 15.74 -3.10
N THR A 88 -2.13 16.29 -2.41
CA THR A 88 -2.54 15.83 -1.08
C THR A 88 -4.03 15.52 -1.07
N ALA A 89 -4.42 14.54 -0.25
CA ALA A 89 -5.80 14.20 0.04
C ALA A 89 -5.98 13.98 1.55
N SER A 90 -7.17 14.24 2.08
CA SER A 90 -7.42 14.20 3.53
C SER A 90 -8.76 13.57 3.92
N THR A 91 -8.90 13.31 5.22
CA THR A 91 -10.15 12.81 5.83
C THR A 91 -11.32 13.77 5.71
N GLU A 92 -11.10 15.03 5.34
CA GLU A 92 -12.16 16.00 5.05
C GLU A 92 -12.65 15.93 3.59
N ASN A 93 -12.19 14.95 2.81
CA ASN A 93 -12.40 14.86 1.35
C ASN A 93 -11.86 16.10 0.62
N ARG A 94 -10.82 16.74 1.16
CA ARG A 94 -10.14 17.86 0.51
C ARG A 94 -8.95 17.33 -0.26
N VAL A 95 -8.84 17.77 -1.50
CA VAL A 95 -7.67 17.53 -2.37
C VAL A 95 -7.01 18.85 -2.71
N ARG A 96 -5.68 18.85 -2.77
CA ARG A 96 -4.89 20.04 -3.09
C ARG A 96 -3.69 19.71 -3.96
N THR A 97 -3.25 20.69 -4.75
CA THR A 97 -1.92 20.70 -5.34
C THR A 97 -1.11 21.88 -4.82
N PHE A 98 0.15 21.62 -4.46
CA PHE A 98 1.12 22.63 -4.04
C PHE A 98 2.30 22.64 -5.00
N ASP A 99 2.91 23.80 -5.21
CA ASP A 99 4.24 23.87 -5.82
C ASP A 99 5.26 23.22 -4.89
N ALA A 100 5.98 22.22 -5.37
CA ALA A 100 6.85 21.40 -4.53
C ALA A 100 8.10 22.16 -4.03
N ALA A 101 8.56 23.16 -4.78
CA ALA A 101 9.74 23.94 -4.41
C ALA A 101 9.41 25.03 -3.39
N THR A 102 8.21 25.63 -3.45
CA THR A 102 7.86 26.83 -2.68
C THR A 102 6.79 26.61 -1.61
N GLY A 103 5.99 25.55 -1.72
CA GLY A 103 4.83 25.30 -0.86
C GLY A 103 3.62 26.17 -1.21
N GLU A 104 3.64 26.90 -2.33
CA GLU A 104 2.49 27.67 -2.80
C GLU A 104 1.29 26.76 -3.10
N LEU A 105 0.12 27.07 -2.53
CA LEU A 105 -1.12 26.38 -2.88
C LEU A 105 -1.55 26.77 -4.30
N LEU A 106 -1.64 25.78 -5.19
CA LEU A 106 -2.04 25.99 -6.58
C LEU A 106 -3.54 25.80 -6.77
N ASN A 107 -4.07 24.68 -6.27
CA ASN A 107 -5.50 24.37 -6.34
C ASN A 107 -5.96 23.69 -5.05
N GLU A 108 -7.22 23.93 -4.66
CA GLU A 108 -7.90 23.24 -3.57
C GLU A 108 -9.35 22.95 -3.96
N ARG A 109 -9.85 21.76 -3.59
CA ARG A 109 -11.27 21.41 -3.71
C ARG A 109 -11.69 20.46 -2.60
N GLN A 110 -12.86 20.67 -2.02
CA GLN A 110 -13.56 19.63 -1.25
C GLN A 110 -14.46 18.85 -2.20
N ILE A 111 -14.24 17.54 -2.33
CA ILE A 111 -14.90 16.69 -3.34
C ILE A 111 -16.36 16.42 -2.97
N LEU A 112 -16.58 15.92 -1.75
CA LEU A 112 -17.89 15.63 -1.18
C LEU A 112 -17.83 15.80 0.35
N PRO A 113 -18.96 15.99 1.04
CA PRO A 113 -18.98 15.99 2.51
C PRO A 113 -18.42 14.66 3.07
N PRO A 114 -17.48 14.69 4.03
CA PRO A 114 -16.93 13.46 4.61
C PRO A 114 -17.89 12.82 5.62
N TRP A 115 -17.70 11.53 5.89
CA TRP A 115 -18.53 10.77 6.83
C TRP A 115 -18.03 10.93 8.28
N PRO A 116 -18.89 11.10 9.30
CA PRO A 116 -18.46 11.29 10.69
C PRO A 116 -18.01 9.98 11.37
N MET A 117 -16.78 9.94 11.90
CA MET A 117 -16.17 8.75 12.51
C MET A 117 -16.80 8.32 13.85
N GLU A 118 -17.49 9.22 14.55
CA GLU A 118 -18.24 8.89 15.78
C GLU A 118 -19.27 7.78 15.56
N ARG A 119 -19.77 7.64 14.32
CA ARG A 119 -20.78 6.66 13.95
C ARG A 119 -20.23 5.24 13.86
N ALA A 120 -18.90 5.08 13.73
CA ALA A 120 -18.20 3.81 13.82
C ALA A 120 -17.43 3.63 15.14
N TYR A 121 -17.75 4.42 16.18
CA TYR A 121 -17.08 4.35 17.48
C TYR A 121 -15.55 4.58 17.41
N CYS A 122 -15.06 5.30 16.39
CA CYS A 122 -13.64 5.37 16.06
C CYS A 122 -13.05 6.80 16.00
N THR A 123 -13.40 7.64 16.97
CA THR A 123 -13.00 9.06 16.98
C THR A 123 -11.51 9.30 17.24
N THR A 124 -10.75 8.29 17.69
CA THR A 124 -9.30 8.39 17.92
C THR A 124 -8.48 8.45 16.63
N VAL A 125 -9.06 8.03 15.49
CA VAL A 125 -8.43 8.07 14.16
C VAL A 125 -8.68 9.41 13.45
N GLY A 126 -9.74 10.12 13.83
CA GLY A 126 -10.12 11.41 13.27
C GLY A 126 -11.60 11.71 13.55
N LYS A 127 -12.02 12.97 13.34
CA LYS A 127 -13.44 13.33 13.43
C LYS A 127 -14.24 12.85 12.21
N THR A 128 -13.59 12.80 11.06
CA THR A 128 -14.18 12.48 9.77
C THR A 128 -13.44 11.33 9.10
N LEU A 129 -14.16 10.64 8.22
CA LEU A 129 -13.70 9.56 7.36
C LEU A 129 -14.01 9.98 5.93
N GLY A 130 -12.94 10.32 5.22
CA GLY A 130 -12.98 10.73 3.82
C GLY A 130 -11.99 9.92 3.01
N ILE A 131 -11.06 10.60 2.35
CA ILE A 131 -9.95 9.96 1.65
C ILE A 131 -8.90 9.55 2.70
N MET A 132 -8.69 8.25 2.87
CA MET A 132 -7.73 7.67 3.82
C MET A 132 -6.63 6.85 3.15
N GLY A 133 -6.98 5.98 2.19
CA GLY A 133 -5.97 5.31 1.38
C GLY A 133 -5.22 6.29 0.50
N THR A 134 -3.92 6.08 0.36
CA THR A 134 -3.08 6.92 -0.50
C THR A 134 -3.55 6.80 -1.96
N PRO A 135 -3.84 7.92 -2.64
CA PRO A 135 -4.15 7.96 -4.06
C PRO A 135 -3.04 7.37 -4.94
N VAL A 136 -3.31 7.22 -6.24
CA VAL A 136 -2.28 6.93 -7.24
C VAL A 136 -2.42 7.86 -8.43
N ILE A 137 -1.29 8.32 -8.95
CA ILE A 137 -1.23 9.14 -10.17
C ILE A 137 -1.01 8.21 -11.36
N TYR A 138 -1.94 8.29 -12.32
CA TYR A 138 -1.73 7.78 -13.66
C TYR A 138 -0.88 8.80 -14.42
N VAL A 139 0.44 8.60 -14.37
CA VAL A 139 1.49 9.51 -14.82
C VAL A 139 1.30 9.96 -16.28
N GLU A 140 1.02 9.02 -17.19
CA GLU A 140 0.89 9.31 -18.63
C GLU A 140 -0.26 10.26 -18.96
N HIS A 141 -1.25 10.38 -18.08
CA HIS A 141 -2.42 11.23 -18.25
C HIS A 141 -2.54 12.34 -17.20
N GLU A 142 -1.65 12.39 -16.22
CA GLU A 142 -1.65 13.34 -15.11
C GLU A 142 -2.98 13.37 -14.33
N ILE A 143 -3.52 12.17 -14.07
CA ILE A 143 -4.79 11.96 -13.38
C ILE A 143 -4.54 11.29 -12.03
N ALA A 144 -5.08 11.86 -10.95
CA ALA A 144 -5.08 11.22 -9.64
C ALA A 144 -6.37 10.41 -9.43
N PHE A 145 -6.23 9.13 -9.07
CA PHE A 145 -7.33 8.25 -8.69
C PHE A 145 -7.36 8.04 -7.17
N PHE A 146 -8.55 8.11 -6.57
CA PHE A 146 -8.74 7.92 -5.12
C PHE A 146 -10.18 7.57 -4.76
N TYR A 147 -10.36 6.90 -3.62
CA TYR A 147 -11.69 6.61 -3.07
C TYR A 147 -12.12 7.67 -2.07
N VAL A 148 -13.35 8.15 -2.25
CA VAL A 148 -13.98 9.17 -1.40
C VAL A 148 -15.10 8.51 -0.63
N LYS A 149 -14.99 8.47 0.72
CA LYS A 149 -16.12 8.08 1.55
C LYS A 149 -17.05 9.27 1.74
N SER A 150 -18.31 9.09 1.37
CA SER A 150 -19.35 10.09 1.55
C SER A 150 -20.71 9.39 1.65
N TYR A 151 -21.77 10.06 1.22
CA TYR A 151 -23.13 9.60 1.31
C TYR A 151 -23.66 9.15 -0.04
N ILE A 152 -24.53 8.14 -0.02
CA ILE A 152 -25.34 7.82 -1.20
C ILE A 152 -26.37 8.92 -1.42
N GLU A 153 -26.62 9.25 -2.69
CA GLU A 153 -27.77 10.06 -3.07
C GLU A 153 -29.07 9.33 -2.68
N ASP A 154 -30.05 10.05 -2.16
CA ASP A 154 -31.33 9.48 -1.71
C ASP A 154 -31.17 8.33 -0.69
N TYR A 155 -30.56 8.64 0.46
CA TYR A 155 -30.35 7.78 1.63
C TYR A 155 -31.22 6.50 1.70
N ARG A 156 -30.55 5.34 1.79
CA ARG A 156 -31.18 4.02 1.93
C ARG A 156 -32.09 3.91 3.16
N LEU A 157 -31.73 4.60 4.25
CA LEU A 157 -32.47 4.61 5.51
C LEU A 157 -32.75 6.02 6.02
N PRO A 158 -33.86 6.25 6.74
CA PRO A 158 -34.05 7.47 7.52
C PRO A 158 -32.90 7.68 8.52
N GLY A 159 -32.62 8.94 8.86
CA GLY A 159 -31.54 9.30 9.78
C GLY A 159 -30.35 10.01 9.13
N GLY A 160 -30.41 10.28 7.82
CA GLY A 160 -29.43 11.09 7.12
C GLY A 160 -28.04 10.47 7.13
N ALA A 161 -27.04 11.22 7.56
CA ALA A 161 -25.67 10.75 7.69
C ALA A 161 -25.44 9.65 8.76
N TYR A 162 -26.45 9.36 9.61
CA TYR A 162 -26.32 8.53 10.80
C TYR A 162 -26.10 7.04 10.52
N PRO A 163 -26.95 6.35 9.72
CA PRO A 163 -26.79 4.92 9.49
C PRO A 163 -25.54 4.65 8.63
N PRO A 164 -24.70 3.65 8.97
CA PRO A 164 -23.53 3.32 8.16
C PRO A 164 -23.94 2.92 6.73
N LEU A 165 -25.14 2.35 6.55
CA LEU A 165 -25.71 2.03 5.25
C LEU A 165 -26.03 3.25 4.38
N ASN A 166 -26.01 4.47 4.90
CA ASN A 166 -26.14 5.67 4.07
C ASN A 166 -24.78 6.18 3.58
N ALA A 167 -23.67 5.59 4.06
CA ALA A 167 -22.33 5.89 3.59
C ALA A 167 -21.90 4.94 2.46
N VAL A 168 -21.15 5.47 1.50
CA VAL A 168 -20.65 4.75 0.32
C VAL A 168 -19.25 5.23 -0.05
N TYR A 169 -18.56 4.45 -0.88
CA TYR A 169 -17.37 4.90 -1.57
C TYR A 169 -17.66 5.24 -3.04
N TYR A 170 -17.12 6.37 -3.47
CA TYR A 170 -17.01 6.75 -4.86
C TYR A 170 -15.54 6.67 -5.29
N LEU A 171 -15.27 6.04 -6.42
CA LEU A 171 -13.97 6.16 -7.08
C LEU A 171 -13.96 7.45 -7.88
N TYR A 172 -13.14 8.42 -7.47
CA TYR A 172 -12.92 9.67 -8.18
C TYR A 172 -11.63 9.60 -9.00
N ALA A 173 -11.61 10.42 -10.05
CA ALA A 173 -10.45 10.68 -10.88
C ALA A 173 -10.43 12.17 -11.21
N VAL A 174 -9.33 12.87 -10.96
CA VAL A 174 -9.19 14.31 -11.23
C VAL A 174 -7.90 14.61 -11.98
N TYR A 175 -7.91 15.60 -12.85
CA TYR A 175 -6.68 16.11 -13.46
C TYR A 175 -5.85 16.86 -12.41
N LEU A 176 -4.54 16.64 -12.40
CA LEU A 176 -3.64 17.22 -11.41
C LEU A 176 -3.50 18.74 -11.52
N ASP A 177 -3.60 19.28 -12.74
CA ASP A 177 -3.42 20.71 -13.02
C ASP A 177 -4.59 21.58 -12.52
N THR A 178 -5.80 21.02 -12.47
CA THR A 178 -7.05 21.77 -12.27
C THR A 178 -7.95 21.20 -11.17
N LEU A 179 -7.71 19.96 -10.73
CA LEU A 179 -8.58 19.20 -9.81
C LEU A 179 -10.03 19.03 -10.32
N GLN A 180 -10.25 19.18 -11.62
CA GLN A 180 -11.53 18.91 -12.27
C GLN A 180 -11.70 17.41 -12.50
N ASP A 181 -12.95 16.96 -12.40
CA ASP A 181 -13.29 15.54 -12.56
C ASP A 181 -12.98 15.07 -13.98
N LEU A 182 -12.37 13.90 -14.08
CA LEU A 182 -12.26 13.19 -15.34
C LEU A 182 -13.67 12.85 -15.85
N TYR A 183 -13.89 13.01 -17.15
CA TYR A 183 -15.20 12.74 -17.74
C TYR A 183 -15.72 11.33 -17.41
N LYS A 184 -16.99 11.29 -16.97
CA LYS A 184 -17.71 10.09 -16.47
C LYS A 184 -17.11 9.46 -15.20
N PHE A 185 -16.44 10.26 -14.36
CA PHE A 185 -16.22 9.98 -12.94
C PHE A 185 -17.10 10.93 -12.10
N PRO A 186 -17.45 10.56 -10.86
CA PRO A 186 -17.04 9.35 -10.15
C PRO A 186 -17.74 8.05 -10.62
N LEU A 187 -17.16 6.91 -10.26
CA LEU A 187 -17.82 5.59 -10.32
C LEU A 187 -18.34 5.21 -8.93
N ILE A 188 -19.58 4.73 -8.85
CA ILE A 188 -20.13 4.11 -7.63
C ILE A 188 -19.77 2.61 -7.62
N ILE A 189 -19.21 2.15 -6.49
CA ILE A 189 -18.79 0.75 -6.34
C ILE A 189 -19.66 -0.05 -5.34
N ASP A 190 -20.67 0.59 -4.77
CA ASP A 190 -21.53 0.08 -3.69
C ASP A 190 -22.73 -0.76 -4.20
N ASP A 191 -23.43 -1.44 -3.31
CA ASP A 191 -24.65 -2.25 -3.57
C ASP A 191 -24.50 -3.37 -4.61
N VAL A 192 -23.32 -3.98 -4.72
CA VAL A 192 -23.09 -5.10 -5.64
C VAL A 192 -22.66 -6.35 -4.86
N PRO A 193 -23.21 -7.53 -5.16
CA PRO A 193 -22.71 -8.79 -4.63
C PRO A 193 -21.22 -9.00 -4.94
N ALA A 194 -20.51 -9.72 -4.08
CA ALA A 194 -19.15 -10.14 -4.36
C ALA A 194 -19.12 -11.23 -5.45
N ASP A 195 -18.12 -11.16 -6.31
CA ASP A 195 -17.94 -12.04 -7.47
C ASP A 195 -17.72 -13.50 -7.05
N ASN A 196 -17.07 -13.71 -5.89
CA ASN A 196 -16.76 -15.04 -5.36
C ASN A 196 -17.73 -15.52 -4.26
N ASP A 197 -18.70 -14.71 -3.85
CA ASP A 197 -19.79 -15.13 -2.97
C ASP A 197 -21.00 -14.18 -3.08
N PRO A 198 -22.09 -14.58 -3.77
CA PRO A 198 -23.24 -13.70 -3.99
C PRO A 198 -24.04 -13.41 -2.71
N ARG A 199 -23.77 -14.10 -1.60
CA ARG A 199 -24.38 -13.78 -0.30
C ARG A 199 -23.77 -12.51 0.29
N LYS A 200 -22.52 -12.20 -0.07
CA LYS A 200 -21.79 -11.02 0.41
C LYS A 200 -22.08 -9.84 -0.49
N MET A 201 -22.42 -8.71 0.11
CA MET A 201 -22.56 -7.45 -0.62
C MET A 201 -21.43 -6.52 -0.25
N PHE A 202 -20.82 -5.88 -1.26
CA PHE A 202 -19.90 -4.79 -1.00
C PHE A 202 -20.71 -3.54 -0.61
N LEU A 203 -20.60 -3.16 0.66
CA LEU A 203 -21.23 -1.98 1.23
C LEU A 203 -20.16 -1.08 1.81
N GLY A 204 -19.83 0.00 1.10
CA GLY A 204 -18.74 0.92 1.41
C GLY A 204 -18.90 1.55 2.80
N GLY A 205 -20.14 1.74 3.25
CA GLY A 205 -20.46 2.17 4.59
C GLY A 205 -19.87 1.31 5.70
N LEU A 206 -19.78 -0.01 5.49
CA LEU A 206 -19.35 -0.99 6.49
C LEU A 206 -17.82 -1.23 6.49
N VAL A 207 -17.11 -0.78 5.46
CA VAL A 207 -15.68 -1.03 5.28
C VAL A 207 -14.83 0.23 5.30
N LEU A 208 -13.53 0.05 5.53
CA LEU A 208 -12.50 1.07 5.49
C LEU A 208 -11.56 0.84 4.29
N GLN A 209 -11.38 1.87 3.45
CA GLN A 209 -10.36 1.91 2.41
C GLN A 209 -9.14 2.63 2.98
N ARG A 210 -8.15 1.86 3.42
CA ARG A 210 -6.91 2.37 4.06
C ARG A 210 -5.61 2.01 3.35
N PRO A 211 -5.46 0.80 2.76
CA PRO A 211 -4.31 0.50 1.92
C PRO A 211 -4.12 1.55 0.80
N SER A 212 -2.87 1.86 0.46
CA SER A 212 -2.58 2.64 -0.75
C SER A 212 -3.12 1.92 -1.99
N LEU A 213 -3.56 2.70 -2.98
CA LEU A 213 -4.00 2.15 -4.26
C LEU A 213 -2.83 1.59 -5.05
N LEU A 214 -3.11 0.53 -5.81
CA LEU A 214 -2.19 -0.09 -6.74
C LEU A 214 -2.74 0.05 -8.16
N LEU A 215 -2.00 0.72 -9.04
CA LEU A 215 -2.29 0.80 -10.47
C LEU A 215 -1.33 -0.13 -11.23
N LEU A 216 -1.89 -1.15 -11.89
CA LEU A 216 -1.17 -2.11 -12.73
C LEU A 216 -1.69 -2.03 -14.16
N GLY A 217 -0.92 -1.38 -15.04
CA GLY A 217 -1.42 -0.97 -16.34
C GLY A 217 -2.70 -0.16 -16.17
N ASP A 218 -3.80 -0.61 -16.79
CA ASP A 218 -5.10 0.03 -16.69
C ASP A 218 -5.97 -0.46 -15.51
N VAL A 219 -5.46 -1.35 -14.65
CA VAL A 219 -6.27 -1.90 -13.55
C VAL A 219 -5.90 -1.26 -12.22
N LEU A 220 -6.88 -0.61 -11.61
CA LEU A 220 -6.78 -0.01 -10.28
C LEU A 220 -7.30 -0.98 -9.21
N TYR A 221 -6.44 -1.39 -8.30
CA TYR A 221 -6.78 -2.25 -7.16
C TYR A 221 -6.84 -1.46 -5.86
N ALA A 222 -7.83 -1.81 -5.02
CA ALA A 222 -8.00 -1.29 -3.68
C ALA A 222 -8.36 -2.41 -2.70
N GLY A 223 -7.64 -2.45 -1.57
CA GLY A 223 -8.00 -3.27 -0.42
C GLY A 223 -8.95 -2.54 0.53
N PHE A 224 -9.89 -3.28 1.09
CA PHE A 224 -10.86 -2.82 2.08
C PHE A 224 -10.83 -3.74 3.31
N GLY A 225 -10.87 -3.13 4.49
CA GLY A 225 -10.85 -3.82 5.77
C GLY A 225 -11.86 -3.29 6.78
N GLY A 226 -11.67 -3.64 8.04
CA GLY A 226 -12.55 -3.25 9.14
C GLY A 226 -12.49 -1.76 9.43
N LEU A 227 -13.65 -1.15 9.65
CA LEU A 227 -13.76 0.21 10.17
C LEU A 227 -13.77 0.16 11.70
N CYS A 228 -12.57 -0.02 12.28
CA CYS A 228 -12.38 -0.25 13.71
C CYS A 228 -13.25 -1.41 14.21
N ASP A 229 -13.34 -2.43 13.35
CA ASP A 229 -14.07 -3.67 13.56
C ASP A 229 -15.59 -3.57 13.79
N ALA A 230 -16.13 -2.37 13.60
CA ALA A 230 -17.55 -2.15 13.63
C ALA A 230 -18.23 -2.84 12.43
N PHE A 231 -19.49 -3.21 12.65
CA PHE A 231 -20.43 -3.65 11.61
C PHE A 231 -20.14 -5.00 10.96
N ASN A 232 -21.05 -5.36 10.06
CA ASN A 232 -21.07 -6.59 9.29
C ASN A 232 -20.17 -6.45 8.06
N TYR A 233 -18.87 -6.35 8.29
CA TYR A 233 -17.91 -6.19 7.21
C TYR A 233 -17.29 -7.53 6.80
N THR A 234 -16.86 -7.59 5.55
CA THR A 234 -15.99 -8.63 4.99
C THR A 234 -14.85 -7.92 4.26
N GLY A 235 -13.61 -8.32 4.51
CA GLY A 235 -12.48 -7.78 3.74
C GLY A 235 -12.68 -8.02 2.25
N SER A 236 -12.28 -7.06 1.43
CA SER A 236 -12.55 -7.10 -0.01
C SER A 236 -11.43 -6.47 -0.82
N ILE A 237 -11.16 -7.03 -1.99
CA ILE A 237 -10.46 -6.39 -3.09
C ILE A 237 -11.49 -5.83 -4.06
N VAL A 238 -11.33 -4.56 -4.44
CA VAL A 238 -12.01 -3.99 -5.62
C VAL A 238 -10.97 -3.76 -6.70
N ALA A 239 -11.17 -4.36 -7.87
CA ALA A 239 -10.36 -4.14 -9.05
C ALA A 239 -11.20 -3.44 -10.13
N VAL A 240 -10.73 -2.29 -10.60
CA VAL A 240 -11.40 -1.50 -11.64
C VAL A 240 -10.49 -1.45 -12.86
N ASN A 241 -10.91 -2.05 -13.97
CA ASN A 241 -10.27 -1.80 -15.24
C ASN A 241 -10.71 -0.41 -15.72
N LEU A 242 -9.80 0.55 -15.78
CA LEU A 242 -10.08 1.95 -16.11
C LEU A 242 -10.47 2.15 -17.58
N ALA A 243 -9.97 1.29 -18.47
CA ALA A 243 -10.28 1.33 -19.90
C ALA A 243 -11.70 0.83 -20.19
N THR A 244 -12.10 -0.31 -19.62
CA THR A 244 -13.43 -0.93 -19.83
C THR A 244 -14.47 -0.45 -18.83
N ARG A 245 -14.03 0.01 -17.66
CA ARG A 245 -14.84 0.33 -16.46
C ARG A 245 -15.50 -0.88 -15.83
N ASN A 246 -15.00 -2.07 -16.11
CA ASN A 246 -15.41 -3.27 -15.38
C ASN A 246 -14.90 -3.16 -13.94
N ILE A 247 -15.79 -3.48 -12.99
CA ILE A 247 -15.52 -3.41 -11.56
C ILE A 247 -15.75 -4.80 -10.96
N TYR A 248 -14.69 -5.37 -10.42
CA TYR A 248 -14.68 -6.66 -9.74
C TYR A 248 -14.62 -6.45 -8.23
N ARG A 249 -15.34 -7.27 -7.46
CA ARG A 249 -15.42 -7.23 -6.00
C ARG A 249 -15.20 -8.63 -5.47
N TRP A 250 -14.04 -8.87 -4.88
CA TRP A 250 -13.66 -10.19 -4.40
C TRP A 250 -13.46 -10.15 -2.89
N THR A 251 -14.19 -10.99 -2.15
CA THR A 251 -14.17 -11.01 -0.69
C THR A 251 -13.20 -12.04 -0.13
N THR A 252 -12.56 -11.71 0.99
CA THR A 252 -11.57 -12.56 1.69
C THR A 252 -12.20 -13.71 2.49
N GLN A 253 -13.49 -13.60 2.83
CA GLN A 253 -14.27 -14.63 3.51
C GLN A 253 -15.49 -14.95 2.64
N ALA A 254 -15.43 -16.10 1.96
CA ALA A 254 -16.41 -16.53 0.97
C ALA A 254 -16.88 -17.96 1.26
N GLY A 255 -17.69 -18.53 0.35
CA GLY A 255 -18.12 -19.92 0.39
C GLY A 255 -19.11 -20.24 1.52
N PRO A 256 -19.85 -21.35 1.43
CA PRO A 256 -20.98 -21.65 2.31
C PRO A 256 -20.64 -21.63 3.80
N ASP A 257 -19.41 -21.95 4.14
CA ASP A 257 -18.90 -22.02 5.51
C ASP A 257 -18.35 -20.70 6.05
N SER A 258 -18.35 -19.59 5.30
CA SER A 258 -18.05 -18.28 5.88
C SER A 258 -19.22 -17.75 6.72
N LEU A 259 -18.89 -17.04 7.81
CA LEU A 259 -19.88 -16.34 8.63
C LEU A 259 -20.66 -15.34 7.78
N TYR A 260 -21.98 -15.34 7.88
CA TYR A 260 -22.85 -14.40 7.20
C TYR A 260 -24.00 -13.96 8.11
N SER A 261 -24.42 -12.71 7.98
CA SER A 261 -25.52 -12.11 8.70
C SER A 261 -26.20 -11.10 7.77
N ASP A 262 -27.51 -10.95 7.88
CA ASP A 262 -28.30 -9.89 7.22
C ASP A 262 -28.45 -8.64 8.11
N ASP A 263 -28.17 -8.76 9.41
CA ASP A 263 -27.96 -7.61 10.29
C ASP A 263 -26.65 -6.90 9.95
N TRP A 264 -26.75 -5.80 9.20
CA TRP A 264 -25.61 -4.97 8.78
C TRP A 264 -24.88 -4.27 9.94
N THR A 265 -25.49 -4.19 11.12
CA THR A 265 -24.89 -3.55 12.31
C THR A 265 -24.11 -4.53 13.18
N ARG A 266 -24.29 -5.83 12.97
CA ARG A 266 -23.61 -6.89 13.72
C ARG A 266 -22.11 -6.86 13.48
N TRP A 267 -21.34 -6.66 14.55
CA TRP A 267 -19.89 -6.68 14.52
C TRP A 267 -19.38 -8.02 13.97
N HIS A 268 -18.51 -7.96 12.97
CA HIS A 268 -17.96 -9.12 12.26
C HIS A 268 -19.01 -10.03 11.62
N GLY A 269 -20.24 -9.56 11.40
CA GLY A 269 -21.33 -10.36 10.82
C GLY A 269 -20.99 -10.98 9.45
N GLY A 270 -20.04 -10.37 8.73
CA GLY A 270 -19.60 -10.77 7.40
C GLY A 270 -18.38 -11.68 7.43
N GLY A 271 -17.92 -12.07 8.62
CA GLY A 271 -16.73 -12.90 8.80
C GLY A 271 -15.43 -12.12 8.95
N ALA A 272 -15.44 -10.78 8.90
CA ALA A 272 -14.24 -9.95 9.09
C ALA A 272 -13.15 -10.23 8.03
N GLY A 273 -11.91 -10.48 8.44
CA GLY A 273 -10.79 -10.77 7.55
C GLY A 273 -10.42 -9.58 6.68
N GLY A 274 -10.23 -8.41 7.29
CA GLY A 274 -9.98 -7.16 6.58
C GLY A 274 -8.61 -7.11 5.89
N ILE A 275 -8.50 -6.30 4.84
CA ILE A 275 -7.22 -5.94 4.23
C ILE A 275 -6.81 -4.58 4.79
N TRP A 276 -6.00 -4.58 5.85
CA TRP A 276 -5.59 -3.37 6.57
C TRP A 276 -4.15 -2.96 6.30
N GLN A 277 -3.18 -3.89 6.39
CA GLN A 277 -1.75 -3.73 6.08
C GLN A 277 -1.07 -2.48 6.68
N ALA A 278 -1.58 -1.99 7.80
CA ALA A 278 -1.26 -0.69 8.36
C ALA A 278 -1.30 0.49 7.36
N GLY A 279 -2.09 0.39 6.29
CA GLY A 279 -2.19 1.38 5.22
C GLY A 279 -1.06 1.31 4.18
N MET A 280 -0.23 0.27 4.20
CA MET A 280 0.67 -0.09 3.10
C MET A 280 -0.16 -0.52 1.88
N GLY A 281 0.36 -0.28 0.68
CA GLY A 281 -0.31 -0.68 -0.56
C GLY A 281 -0.32 -2.19 -0.78
N LEU A 282 -1.11 -2.62 -1.75
CA LEU A 282 -1.00 -3.97 -2.30
C LEU A 282 0.30 -4.07 -3.10
N ALA A 283 1.01 -5.20 -3.01
CA ALA A 283 2.23 -5.44 -3.78
C ALA A 283 1.94 -6.18 -5.08
N SER A 284 2.86 -6.10 -6.04
CA SER A 284 2.76 -6.81 -7.31
C SER A 284 4.12 -7.14 -7.90
N ASP A 285 4.18 -8.25 -8.63
CA ASP A 285 5.29 -8.64 -9.50
C ASP A 285 5.11 -8.13 -10.95
N GLY A 286 4.15 -7.22 -11.18
CA GLY A 286 3.76 -6.71 -12.49
C GLY A 286 2.64 -7.50 -13.16
N LYS A 287 2.23 -8.65 -12.60
CA LYS A 287 1.10 -9.45 -13.10
C LYS A 287 0.09 -9.74 -11.99
N ASP A 288 0.56 -10.35 -10.91
CA ASP A 288 -0.28 -10.79 -9.81
C ASP A 288 -0.20 -9.79 -8.66
N VAL A 289 -1.19 -9.84 -7.76
CA VAL A 289 -1.32 -8.92 -6.62
C VAL A 289 -1.18 -9.70 -5.33
N PHE A 290 -0.37 -9.18 -4.41
CA PHE A 290 -0.02 -9.79 -3.14
C PHE A 290 -0.44 -8.88 -1.98
N PHE A 291 -1.04 -9.46 -0.96
CA PHE A 291 -1.48 -8.73 0.23
C PHE A 291 -1.69 -9.68 1.41
N THR A 292 -1.81 -9.11 2.60
CA THR A 292 -2.16 -9.84 3.82
C THR A 292 -3.61 -9.59 4.24
N ILE A 293 -4.14 -10.54 5.00
CA ILE A 293 -5.51 -10.55 5.50
C ILE A 293 -5.47 -10.72 7.01
N ASP A 294 -6.24 -9.90 7.72
CA ASP A 294 -6.37 -9.86 9.17
C ASP A 294 -7.22 -11.04 9.71
N ASN A 295 -7.50 -11.07 11.01
CA ASN A 295 -8.36 -12.06 11.65
C ASN A 295 -9.76 -12.07 11.00
N GLY A 296 -10.18 -13.25 10.60
CA GLY A 296 -11.50 -13.58 10.08
C GLY A 296 -12.13 -14.72 10.86
N GLY A 297 -13.45 -14.74 10.91
CA GLY A 297 -14.21 -15.75 11.64
C GLY A 297 -14.80 -16.83 10.73
N SER A 298 -14.86 -18.06 11.26
CA SER A 298 -15.63 -19.17 10.70
C SER A 298 -16.72 -19.62 11.70
N PRO A 299 -17.96 -19.93 11.27
CA PRO A 299 -19.02 -20.44 12.12
C PRO A 299 -18.71 -21.82 12.71
N LEU A 300 -17.82 -22.60 12.09
CA LEU A 300 -17.47 -23.95 12.53
C LEU A 300 -16.42 -23.97 13.65
N GLY A 301 -15.96 -22.78 14.10
CA GLY A 301 -14.63 -22.66 14.72
C GLY A 301 -13.59 -22.92 13.63
N ALA A 302 -12.61 -22.03 13.48
CA ALA A 302 -11.57 -22.15 12.45
C ALA A 302 -11.09 -23.60 12.35
N ASN A 303 -11.23 -24.20 11.16
CA ASN A 303 -10.77 -25.55 10.82
C ASN A 303 -9.70 -26.08 11.79
N ASN A 304 -10.10 -26.90 12.76
CA ASN A 304 -9.19 -27.66 13.66
C ASN A 304 -8.31 -28.67 12.89
N SER A 305 -8.36 -28.62 11.56
CA SER A 305 -7.49 -29.40 10.72
C SER A 305 -6.06 -28.92 10.92
N THR A 306 -5.27 -29.82 11.47
CA THR A 306 -3.83 -29.76 11.53
C THR A 306 -3.19 -30.38 10.28
N SER A 307 -4.00 -30.78 9.29
CA SER A 307 -3.50 -31.37 8.06
C SER A 307 -2.79 -30.33 7.19
N PRO A 308 -1.63 -30.67 6.60
CA PRO A 308 -0.99 -29.83 5.60
C PRO A 308 -1.90 -29.56 4.41
N VAL A 309 -1.98 -28.31 3.97
CA VAL A 309 -2.73 -27.88 2.78
C VAL A 309 -1.82 -27.05 1.87
N SER A 310 -1.81 -27.38 0.58
CA SER A 310 -1.04 -26.63 -0.40
C SER A 310 -1.68 -25.27 -0.66
N GLY A 311 -0.86 -24.21 -0.76
CA GLY A 311 -1.31 -22.87 -1.14
C GLY A 311 -1.93 -22.82 -2.55
N LYS A 312 -1.65 -23.81 -3.40
CA LYS A 312 -2.23 -23.94 -4.75
C LYS A 312 -3.65 -24.52 -4.75
N THR A 313 -4.20 -24.86 -3.59
CA THR A 313 -5.60 -25.30 -3.46
C THR A 313 -6.49 -24.12 -3.10
N HIS A 314 -7.71 -24.13 -3.64
CA HIS A 314 -8.72 -23.12 -3.33
C HIS A 314 -9.01 -23.07 -1.83
N LEU A 315 -9.18 -21.86 -1.29
CA LEU A 315 -9.53 -21.61 0.09
C LEU A 315 -10.55 -20.46 0.17
N ASP A 316 -11.71 -20.75 0.75
CA ASP A 316 -12.81 -19.78 0.89
C ASP A 316 -12.60 -18.78 2.05
N ILE A 317 -12.01 -19.26 3.14
CA ILE A 317 -11.81 -18.51 4.39
C ILE A 317 -10.33 -18.20 4.50
N LEU A 318 -9.93 -17.00 4.07
CA LEU A 318 -8.53 -16.57 3.96
C LEU A 318 -8.04 -15.77 5.17
N SER A 319 -8.69 -15.93 6.31
CA SER A 319 -8.25 -15.35 7.58
C SER A 319 -6.76 -15.59 7.81
N GLU A 320 -6.03 -14.54 8.19
CA GLU A 320 -4.62 -14.61 8.56
C GLU A 320 -3.73 -15.25 7.50
N THR A 321 -3.89 -14.79 6.27
CA THR A 321 -3.07 -15.27 5.15
C THR A 321 -2.29 -14.16 4.49
N VAL A 322 -1.15 -14.53 3.92
CA VAL A 322 -0.63 -13.89 2.72
C VAL A 322 -1.39 -14.48 1.54
N THR A 323 -1.91 -13.64 0.66
CA THR A 323 -2.72 -14.04 -0.49
C THR A 323 -2.12 -13.48 -1.78
N ARG A 324 -2.07 -14.32 -2.82
CA ARG A 324 -1.75 -13.95 -4.22
C ARG A 324 -2.99 -14.12 -5.08
N ILE A 325 -3.42 -13.06 -5.75
CA ILE A 325 -4.52 -13.08 -6.72
C ILE A 325 -4.04 -12.65 -8.11
N THR A 326 -4.85 -12.96 -9.12
CA THR A 326 -4.67 -12.46 -10.49
C THR A 326 -6.03 -12.05 -11.07
N LEU A 327 -6.04 -11.14 -12.04
CA LEU A 327 -7.25 -10.77 -12.77
C LEU A 327 -7.29 -11.48 -14.13
N GLU A 328 -8.25 -12.39 -14.30
CA GLU A 328 -8.47 -13.13 -15.55
C GLU A 328 -9.68 -12.58 -16.34
N GLU A 329 -9.69 -11.27 -16.60
CA GLU A 329 -10.78 -10.60 -17.35
C GLU A 329 -10.91 -11.11 -18.78
N GLY A 330 -9.79 -11.32 -19.49
CA GLY A 330 -9.79 -11.86 -20.86
C GLY A 330 -10.37 -13.28 -20.99
N HIS A 331 -10.48 -14.00 -19.87
CA HIS A 331 -11.10 -15.32 -19.78
C HIS A 331 -12.51 -15.27 -19.14
N GLY A 332 -13.01 -14.09 -18.79
CA GLY A 332 -14.33 -13.88 -18.21
C GLY A 332 -14.46 -14.34 -16.75
N LYS A 333 -13.36 -14.58 -16.04
CA LYS A 333 -13.40 -15.09 -14.65
C LYS A 333 -13.27 -14.01 -13.57
N GLY A 334 -12.78 -12.81 -13.92
CA GLY A 334 -12.51 -11.76 -12.94
C GLY A 334 -11.35 -12.11 -12.02
N VAL A 335 -11.40 -11.70 -10.76
CA VAL A 335 -10.33 -11.91 -9.78
C VAL A 335 -10.30 -13.38 -9.33
N GLN A 336 -9.12 -14.01 -9.36
CA GLN A 336 -8.91 -15.42 -9.01
C GLN A 336 -7.81 -15.56 -7.94
N LEU A 337 -8.02 -16.47 -6.99
CA LEU A 337 -7.00 -16.89 -6.02
C LEU A 337 -5.96 -17.77 -6.74
N VAL A 338 -4.68 -17.43 -6.58
CA VAL A 338 -3.55 -18.15 -7.21
C VAL A 338 -2.76 -18.96 -6.20
N ASP A 339 -2.46 -18.35 -5.05
CA ASP A 339 -1.65 -18.96 -4.00
C ASP A 339 -1.93 -18.28 -2.66
N TRP A 340 -1.59 -18.95 -1.56
CA TRP A 340 -1.69 -18.37 -0.22
C TRP A 340 -0.73 -19.04 0.76
N PHE A 341 -0.44 -18.35 1.85
CA PHE A 341 0.28 -18.84 3.01
C PHE A 341 -0.44 -18.47 4.29
N ARG A 342 -0.49 -19.39 5.25
CA ARG A 342 -0.99 -19.16 6.60
C ARG A 342 0.05 -19.65 7.61
N PRO A 343 0.44 -18.83 8.61
CA PRO A 343 1.26 -19.29 9.72
C PRO A 343 0.70 -20.58 10.35
N PHE A 344 1.55 -21.58 10.58
CA PHE A 344 1.14 -22.88 11.12
C PHE A 344 0.53 -22.75 12.51
N ASP A 345 0.90 -21.69 13.24
CA ASP A 345 0.50 -21.38 14.60
C ASP A 345 -0.56 -20.27 14.70
N TYR A 346 -1.19 -19.87 13.60
CA TYR A 346 -2.22 -18.80 13.60
C TYR A 346 -3.35 -19.02 14.61
N GLN A 347 -3.70 -20.28 14.92
CA GLN A 347 -4.75 -20.58 15.91
C GLN A 347 -4.33 -20.29 17.36
N ALA A 348 -3.03 -20.21 17.62
CA ALA A 348 -2.44 -20.10 18.95
C ALA A 348 -1.69 -18.77 19.16
N ASP A 349 -1.71 -17.86 18.19
CA ASP A 349 -0.98 -16.59 18.23
C ASP A 349 -1.66 -15.49 19.06
N GLN A 350 -2.82 -15.80 19.67
CA GLN A 350 -3.60 -14.89 20.51
C GLN A 350 -4.11 -13.65 19.76
N GLY A 351 -4.35 -13.77 18.46
CA GLY A 351 -4.79 -12.66 17.61
C GLY A 351 -3.65 -11.73 17.20
N GLN A 352 -2.40 -12.21 17.29
CA GLN A 352 -1.23 -11.52 16.75
C GLN A 352 -1.15 -11.83 15.26
N ASP A 353 -2.06 -11.25 14.50
CA ASP A 353 -2.33 -11.61 13.11
C ASP A 353 -1.20 -11.17 12.15
N ILE A 354 -1.21 -11.77 10.96
CA ILE A 354 -0.31 -11.40 9.84
C ILE A 354 -0.84 -10.23 8.98
N GLY A 355 -2.12 -9.88 9.10
CA GLY A 355 -2.78 -8.77 8.38
C GLY A 355 -2.38 -7.37 8.84
N SER A 356 -1.80 -7.27 10.04
CA SER A 356 -1.15 -6.09 10.59
C SER A 356 0.04 -5.62 9.73
N GLY A 357 0.77 -6.56 9.13
CA GLY A 357 1.87 -6.28 8.22
C GLY A 357 1.44 -6.24 6.75
N GLY A 358 2.26 -5.67 5.88
CA GLY A 358 2.08 -5.72 4.43
C GLY A 358 3.03 -6.72 3.77
N PHE A 359 2.83 -6.94 2.48
CA PHE A 359 3.70 -7.77 1.64
C PHE A 359 4.61 -6.90 0.78
N ALA A 360 5.87 -7.31 0.61
CA ALA A 360 6.79 -6.72 -0.37
C ALA A 360 7.35 -7.81 -1.29
N VAL A 361 7.37 -7.55 -2.60
CA VAL A 361 8.08 -8.37 -3.59
C VAL A 361 9.47 -7.76 -3.76
N LEU A 362 10.53 -8.53 -3.55
CA LEU A 362 11.90 -8.01 -3.63
C LEU A 362 12.42 -7.97 -5.07
N ASP A 363 13.39 -7.08 -5.32
CA ASP A 363 14.13 -6.99 -6.58
C ASP A 363 14.81 -8.32 -6.95
N GLU A 364 15.03 -8.58 -8.24
CA GLU A 364 15.61 -9.84 -8.75
C GLU A 364 17.02 -10.12 -8.22
N MET A 365 17.75 -9.09 -7.78
CA MET A 365 19.03 -9.29 -7.09
C MET A 365 18.88 -10.19 -5.86
N PHE A 366 17.71 -10.16 -5.19
CA PHE A 366 17.39 -10.96 -4.02
C PHE A 366 16.94 -12.34 -4.49
N SER A 367 17.90 -13.18 -4.86
CA SER A 367 17.66 -14.54 -5.29
C SER A 367 18.63 -15.55 -4.68
N VAL A 368 18.11 -16.72 -4.33
CA VAL A 368 18.89 -17.85 -3.82
C VAL A 368 18.81 -19.01 -4.81
N PRO A 369 19.72 -20.00 -4.76
CA PRO A 369 19.66 -21.12 -5.68
C PRO A 369 18.29 -21.80 -5.69
N GLY A 370 17.65 -21.92 -6.85
CA GLY A 370 16.32 -22.54 -6.98
C GLY A 370 15.12 -21.62 -6.71
N VAL A 371 15.31 -20.44 -6.10
CA VAL A 371 14.25 -19.44 -5.91
C VAL A 371 14.70 -18.08 -6.44
N LYS A 372 14.08 -17.65 -7.54
CA LYS A 372 14.47 -16.43 -8.25
C LYS A 372 13.83 -15.16 -7.69
N ARG A 373 12.70 -15.29 -7.03
CA ARG A 373 11.85 -14.15 -6.65
C ARG A 373 11.41 -14.32 -5.21
N LEU A 374 11.82 -13.38 -4.37
CA LEU A 374 11.56 -13.41 -2.94
C LEU A 374 10.47 -12.42 -2.56
N GLY A 375 9.65 -12.79 -1.59
CA GLY A 375 8.66 -11.92 -0.97
C GLY A 375 8.89 -11.84 0.53
N VAL A 376 8.47 -10.73 1.15
CA VAL A 376 8.62 -10.52 2.59
C VAL A 376 7.30 -10.08 3.19
N THR A 377 6.93 -10.72 4.29
CA THR A 377 5.77 -10.33 5.11
C THR A 377 6.21 -10.14 6.55
N THR A 378 5.68 -9.12 7.22
CA THR A 378 5.86 -8.90 8.66
C THR A 378 4.54 -9.11 9.41
N SER A 379 4.58 -9.25 10.73
CA SER A 379 3.40 -9.52 11.55
C SER A 379 3.56 -9.02 12.99
N MET A 380 2.43 -8.86 13.69
CA MET A 380 2.38 -8.67 15.13
C MET A 380 2.81 -9.91 15.94
N ASN A 381 2.85 -11.11 15.37
CA ASN A 381 3.40 -12.29 16.06
C ASN A 381 4.92 -12.29 16.19
N LEU A 382 5.53 -11.13 15.94
CA LEU A 382 6.95 -10.86 16.07
C LEU A 382 7.81 -11.67 15.09
N LYS A 383 7.22 -12.16 13.99
CA LYS A 383 7.93 -12.86 12.92
C LYS A 383 7.93 -12.03 11.64
N MET A 384 8.99 -12.21 10.87
CA MET A 384 9.10 -11.82 9.48
C MET A 384 9.33 -13.08 8.65
N TYR A 385 8.53 -13.25 7.60
CA TYR A 385 8.50 -14.42 6.74
C TYR A 385 9.11 -14.08 5.39
N ILE A 386 10.04 -14.92 4.92
CA ILE A 386 10.64 -14.81 3.59
C ILE A 386 10.04 -15.90 2.70
N HIS A 387 9.31 -15.49 1.68
CA HIS A 387 8.56 -16.36 0.78
C HIS A 387 9.30 -16.58 -0.54
N ASP A 388 9.11 -17.76 -1.14
CA ASP A 388 9.15 -17.89 -2.59
C ASP A 388 7.82 -17.36 -3.13
N ILE A 389 7.81 -16.29 -3.93
CA ILE A 389 6.53 -15.74 -4.40
C ILE A 389 5.83 -16.66 -5.41
N ASP A 390 6.56 -17.62 -5.99
CA ASP A 390 6.02 -18.66 -6.87
C ASP A 390 5.45 -19.87 -6.13
N ASN A 391 5.71 -19.97 -4.83
CA ASN A 391 5.10 -20.94 -3.92
C ASN A 391 5.07 -20.37 -2.50
N LEU A 392 3.96 -19.71 -2.14
CA LEU A 392 3.87 -18.96 -0.88
C LEU A 392 4.00 -19.83 0.38
N GLY A 393 3.64 -21.11 0.29
CA GLY A 393 3.91 -22.11 1.33
C GLY A 393 2.66 -22.74 1.98
N GLY A 394 1.44 -22.33 1.59
CA GLY A 394 0.20 -22.93 2.09
C GLY A 394 0.09 -22.94 3.62
N TYR A 395 -0.46 -24.02 4.15
CA TYR A 395 -0.55 -24.28 5.59
C TYR A 395 0.19 -25.57 5.94
N ARG A 396 1.11 -25.50 6.91
CA ARG A 396 1.87 -26.65 7.44
C ARG A 396 2.63 -27.46 6.38
N GLN A 397 3.10 -26.84 5.30
CA GLN A 397 3.85 -27.51 4.22
C GLN A 397 5.35 -27.69 4.51
N GLY A 398 5.86 -27.09 5.58
CA GLY A 398 7.24 -27.23 6.02
C GLY A 398 7.53 -28.56 6.72
N GLN A 399 8.79 -28.76 7.09
CA GLN A 399 9.23 -29.96 7.81
C GLN A 399 8.43 -30.12 9.11
N ASP A 400 7.99 -31.35 9.40
CA ASP A 400 7.19 -31.70 10.59
C ASP A 400 5.89 -30.88 10.76
N GLY A 401 5.34 -30.36 9.66
CA GLY A 401 4.12 -29.55 9.66
C GLY A 401 4.33 -28.11 10.13
N SER A 402 5.55 -27.58 9.99
CA SER A 402 5.87 -26.16 10.18
C SER A 402 5.52 -25.32 8.93
N ASP A 403 5.85 -24.03 8.95
CA ASP A 403 5.62 -23.12 7.83
C ASP A 403 6.43 -23.51 6.58
N GLY A 404 5.78 -23.50 5.42
CA GLY A 404 6.41 -23.78 4.12
C GLY A 404 7.16 -22.60 3.50
N VAL A 405 7.66 -21.65 4.30
CA VAL A 405 8.42 -20.48 3.84
C VAL A 405 9.92 -20.77 3.81
N LEU A 406 10.70 -19.91 3.15
CA LEU A 406 12.15 -20.09 3.05
C LEU A 406 12.85 -19.80 4.38
N GLN A 407 12.43 -18.76 5.08
CA GLN A 407 13.00 -18.33 6.34
C GLN A 407 11.97 -17.61 7.20
N ILE A 408 12.08 -17.82 8.51
CA ILE A 408 11.39 -17.04 9.53
C ILE A 408 12.44 -16.32 10.38
N LEU A 409 12.32 -15.01 10.48
CA LEU A 409 13.15 -14.17 11.33
C LEU A 409 12.33 -13.68 12.52
N ARG A 410 12.82 -13.91 13.74
CA ARG A 410 12.23 -13.35 14.95
C ARG A 410 12.63 -11.88 15.07
N LEU A 411 11.65 -11.02 15.24
CA LEU A 411 11.78 -9.58 15.43
C LEU A 411 11.73 -9.22 16.91
N ASP A 412 12.27 -8.06 17.27
CA ASP A 412 12.28 -7.58 18.66
C ASP A 412 10.93 -6.98 19.12
N GLY A 413 10.01 -6.74 18.18
CA GLY A 413 8.75 -6.07 18.41
C GLY A 413 7.74 -6.34 17.30
N GLU A 414 6.52 -5.87 17.51
CA GLU A 414 5.41 -6.05 16.57
C GLU A 414 5.57 -5.12 15.38
N VAL A 415 5.12 -5.55 14.19
CA VAL A 415 5.22 -4.72 12.99
C VAL A 415 3.85 -4.44 12.44
N PHE A 416 3.54 -3.14 12.38
CA PHE A 416 2.40 -2.60 11.65
C PHE A 416 2.95 -1.91 10.39
N GLY A 417 2.72 -2.49 9.21
CA GLY A 417 3.31 -2.03 7.94
C GLY A 417 4.26 -3.07 7.37
N GLY A 418 5.35 -2.66 6.73
CA GLY A 418 6.23 -3.63 6.06
C GLY A 418 7.71 -3.29 6.14
N ILE A 419 8.44 -3.76 5.15
CA ILE A 419 9.89 -3.55 5.03
C ILE A 419 10.22 -2.42 4.06
N GLY A 420 11.42 -1.88 4.21
CA GLY A 420 12.13 -1.23 3.11
C GLY A 420 13.25 -2.14 2.61
N SER A 421 13.57 -2.09 1.33
CA SER A 421 14.70 -2.82 0.75
C SER A 421 15.74 -1.88 0.15
N TYR A 422 16.97 -2.36 0.06
CA TYR A 422 18.08 -1.66 -0.57
C TYR A 422 18.89 -2.66 -1.39
N PRO A 423 18.84 -2.62 -2.73
CA PRO A 423 19.46 -3.65 -3.55
C PRO A 423 20.99 -3.47 -3.75
N LEU A 424 21.53 -2.30 -3.42
CA LEU A 424 22.96 -2.05 -3.59
C LEU A 424 23.77 -2.64 -2.43
N GLU A 425 25.10 -2.65 -2.59
CA GLU A 425 26.06 -3.03 -1.54
C GLU A 425 25.84 -4.44 -0.96
N GLY A 426 25.28 -5.33 -1.79
CA GLY A 426 25.02 -6.73 -1.46
C GLY A 426 23.61 -7.02 -0.94
N GLY A 427 22.73 -6.02 -0.85
CA GLY A 427 21.32 -6.22 -0.52
C GLY A 427 21.02 -6.16 0.97
N TYR A 428 20.03 -5.34 1.34
CA TYR A 428 19.53 -5.22 2.71
C TYR A 428 18.00 -5.10 2.71
N ILE A 429 17.38 -5.57 3.78
CA ILE A 429 16.00 -5.24 4.15
C ILE A 429 15.98 -4.60 5.53
N TYR A 430 15.06 -3.67 5.75
CA TYR A 430 14.88 -2.93 6.99
C TYR A 430 13.48 -3.12 7.50
N VAL A 431 13.36 -3.34 8.81
CA VAL A 431 12.09 -3.44 9.51
C VAL A 431 12.14 -2.55 10.74
N ASN A 432 11.04 -1.88 11.04
CA ASN A 432 10.94 -0.96 12.16
C ASN A 432 9.84 -1.44 13.12
N PRO A 433 10.16 -2.39 14.02
CA PRO A 433 9.17 -2.92 14.94
C PRO A 433 8.86 -1.91 16.05
N GLY A 434 7.64 -1.97 16.57
CA GLY A 434 7.23 -1.13 17.69
C GLY A 434 7.96 -1.49 18.99
N ASN A 435 8.21 -0.49 19.83
CA ASN A 435 9.01 -0.59 21.06
C ASN A 435 10.43 -1.15 20.85
N ALA A 436 10.96 -1.09 19.62
CA ALA A 436 12.23 -1.68 19.24
C ALA A 436 13.06 -0.72 18.39
N ALA A 437 14.31 -1.12 18.12
CA ALA A 437 15.19 -0.42 17.20
C ALA A 437 14.87 -0.80 15.74
N LEU A 438 15.04 0.16 14.82
CA LEU A 438 15.10 -0.11 13.38
C LEU A 438 16.18 -1.16 13.15
N SER A 439 15.84 -2.25 12.49
CA SER A 439 16.73 -3.40 12.28
C SER A 439 17.02 -3.58 10.79
N ALA A 440 18.30 -3.76 10.45
CA ALA A 440 18.77 -4.04 9.10
C ALA A 440 19.22 -5.50 9.00
N TYR A 441 18.72 -6.22 8.01
CA TYR A 441 19.11 -7.58 7.70
C TYR A 441 19.80 -7.61 6.35
N LYS A 442 21.02 -8.15 6.31
CA LYS A 442 21.83 -8.28 5.10
C LYS A 442 21.44 -9.55 4.35
N PHE A 443 21.34 -9.43 3.04
CA PHE A 443 21.15 -10.55 2.15
C PHE A 443 22.43 -11.37 2.00
N THR A 444 22.30 -12.69 2.08
CA THR A 444 23.40 -13.67 1.97
C THR A 444 23.08 -14.67 0.85
N PRO A 445 23.61 -14.46 -0.37
CA PRO A 445 23.26 -15.27 -1.55
C PRO A 445 23.86 -16.70 -1.56
N THR A 446 24.63 -17.09 -0.54
CA THR A 446 25.43 -18.32 -0.57
C THR A 446 24.60 -19.58 -0.29
N SER A 447 24.48 -20.45 -1.30
CA SER A 447 24.13 -21.90 -1.39
C SER A 447 23.04 -22.54 -0.51
N ASN A 448 22.71 -22.02 0.67
CA ASN A 448 21.67 -22.52 1.54
C ASN A 448 20.40 -21.67 1.35
N THR A 449 19.40 -22.25 0.70
CA THR A 449 18.13 -21.59 0.37
C THR A 449 17.27 -21.22 1.58
N SER A 450 17.60 -21.75 2.76
CA SER A 450 16.79 -21.63 3.98
C SER A 450 17.11 -20.40 4.85
N THR A 451 18.17 -19.65 4.56
CA THR A 451 18.55 -18.46 5.36
C THR A 451 19.08 -17.31 4.51
N PRO A 452 18.26 -16.74 3.61
CA PRO A 452 18.66 -15.62 2.74
C PRO A 452 19.04 -14.34 3.49
N PHE A 453 18.60 -14.13 4.74
CA PHE A 453 18.85 -12.89 5.47
C PHE A 453 19.42 -13.11 6.87
N THR A 454 20.36 -12.25 7.28
CA THR A 454 20.97 -12.25 8.62
C THR A 454 21.00 -10.85 9.20
N LEU A 455 20.81 -10.70 10.52
CA LEU A 455 20.85 -9.39 11.16
C LEU A 455 22.25 -8.76 10.97
N ALA A 456 22.27 -7.56 10.39
CA ALA A 456 23.49 -6.82 10.08
C ALA A 456 23.71 -5.61 11.00
N GLY A 457 22.63 -5.04 11.56
CA GLY A 457 22.74 -3.99 12.56
C GLY A 457 21.41 -3.39 12.97
N LYS A 458 21.44 -2.52 13.98
CA LYS A 458 20.26 -1.83 14.52
C LYS A 458 20.51 -0.34 14.72
N SER A 459 19.47 0.47 14.76
CA SER A 459 19.58 1.87 15.19
C SER A 459 20.01 1.96 16.66
N PRO A 460 20.72 3.02 17.06
CA PRO A 460 21.21 3.17 18.44
C PRO A 460 20.09 3.41 19.46
N SER A 461 18.89 3.81 19.01
CA SER A 461 17.73 3.99 19.87
C SER A 461 16.53 3.20 19.36
N SER A 462 15.69 2.77 20.31
CA SER A 462 14.36 2.24 20.04
C SER A 462 13.35 3.38 19.87
N ASN A 463 12.26 3.10 19.15
CA ASN A 463 11.06 3.91 19.22
C ASN A 463 10.23 3.52 20.48
N PRO A 464 9.49 4.46 21.10
CA PRO A 464 8.69 4.21 22.30
C PRO A 464 7.24 3.79 21.97
N HIS A 465 6.92 3.45 20.72
CA HIS A 465 5.55 3.20 20.29
C HIS A 465 5.34 1.73 19.94
N TRP A 466 4.38 1.11 20.60
CA TRP A 466 4.00 -0.28 20.34
C TRP A 466 3.52 -0.53 18.90
N GLY A 467 2.73 0.39 18.35
CA GLY A 467 2.37 0.46 16.94
C GLY A 467 2.36 1.92 16.52
N ALA A 468 2.22 2.21 15.23
CA ALA A 468 2.21 3.55 14.62
C ALA A 468 3.53 4.06 14.02
N VAL A 469 4.63 3.34 14.13
CA VAL A 469 5.87 3.77 13.48
C VAL A 469 5.79 3.65 11.96
N GLY A 470 6.53 4.49 11.25
CA GLY A 470 6.55 4.53 9.79
C GLY A 470 7.23 3.33 9.17
N VAL A 471 6.84 3.04 7.93
CA VAL A 471 7.45 1.98 7.12
C VAL A 471 8.79 2.48 6.60
N PRO A 472 9.90 1.73 6.78
CA PRO A 472 11.20 2.13 6.27
C PRO A 472 11.14 2.41 4.77
N THR A 473 11.69 3.54 4.36
CA THR A 473 11.77 3.96 2.95
C THR A 473 13.22 4.27 2.64
N VAL A 474 13.72 3.84 1.48
CA VAL A 474 15.14 3.90 1.16
C VAL A 474 15.37 4.70 -0.12
N THR A 475 16.32 5.62 -0.10
CA THR A 475 16.78 6.38 -1.27
C THR A 475 18.25 6.06 -1.56
N SER A 476 18.72 6.25 -2.78
CA SER A 476 20.14 6.41 -3.08
C SER A 476 20.37 7.51 -4.13
N ASN A 477 21.60 7.99 -4.26
CA ASN A 477 21.96 9.01 -5.23
C ASN A 477 22.35 8.40 -6.57
N GLN A 478 21.48 8.51 -7.57
CA GLN A 478 21.65 7.93 -8.91
C GLN A 478 22.18 6.48 -8.93
N GLY A 479 21.68 5.64 -8.02
CA GLY A 479 22.06 4.23 -7.89
C GLY A 479 23.51 4.02 -7.44
N LYS A 480 24.18 5.06 -6.93
CA LYS A 480 25.58 5.03 -6.52
C LYS A 480 25.75 4.24 -5.22
N PRO A 481 26.54 3.15 -5.19
CA PRO A 481 26.89 2.46 -3.95
C PRO A 481 27.51 3.40 -2.92
N GLY A 482 27.16 3.23 -1.64
CA GLY A 482 27.62 4.06 -0.53
C GLY A 482 26.82 5.35 -0.32
N SER A 483 25.78 5.59 -1.12
CA SER A 483 24.89 6.75 -0.98
C SER A 483 23.52 6.43 -0.37
N GLY A 484 23.25 5.15 -0.07
CA GLY A 484 21.96 4.72 0.46
C GLY A 484 21.61 5.36 1.80
N ILE A 485 20.35 5.80 1.92
CA ILE A 485 19.79 6.37 3.15
C ILE A 485 18.46 5.68 3.46
N VAL A 486 18.30 5.23 4.70
CA VAL A 486 17.06 4.67 5.22
C VAL A 486 16.36 5.74 6.04
N TRP A 487 15.11 5.99 5.68
CA TRP A 487 14.25 7.00 6.28
C TRP A 487 13.10 6.35 7.02
N VAL A 488 12.74 6.91 8.16
CA VAL A 488 11.64 6.45 9.00
C VAL A 488 10.91 7.64 9.58
N THR A 489 9.58 7.63 9.53
CA THR A 489 8.74 8.57 10.28
C THR A 489 8.40 8.01 11.65
N GLU A 490 8.52 8.83 12.67
CA GLU A 490 8.38 8.47 14.07
C GLU A 490 7.39 9.46 14.74
N PRO A 491 6.31 8.97 15.38
CA PRO A 491 5.24 9.84 15.86
C PRO A 491 5.64 10.97 16.82
N GLU A 492 6.71 10.81 17.61
CA GLU A 492 7.21 11.83 18.54
C GLU A 492 8.43 12.59 18.00
N LYS A 493 9.42 11.87 17.45
CA LYS A 493 10.70 12.42 16.98
C LYS A 493 10.60 13.06 15.59
N GLY A 494 9.59 12.72 14.80
CA GLY A 494 9.44 13.21 13.43
C GLY A 494 10.17 12.35 12.40
N LEU A 495 10.86 12.99 11.46
CA LEU A 495 11.61 12.28 10.43
C LEU A 495 13.01 11.91 10.93
N LEU A 496 13.39 10.65 10.79
CA LEU A 496 14.71 10.11 11.08
C LEU A 496 15.37 9.57 9.80
N ALA A 497 16.70 9.65 9.73
CA ALA A 497 17.49 9.12 8.62
C ALA A 497 18.73 8.40 9.14
N PHE A 498 19.14 7.34 8.45
CA PHE A 498 20.31 6.54 8.77
C PHE A 498 21.06 6.17 7.49
N LYS A 499 22.38 5.98 7.55
CA LYS A 499 23.11 5.31 6.47
C LYS A 499 22.50 3.92 6.24
N ALA A 500 22.27 3.56 4.98
CA ALA A 500 21.65 2.28 4.65
C ALA A 500 22.51 1.08 5.06
N VAL A 501 23.83 1.18 4.95
CA VAL A 501 24.74 0.11 5.37
C VAL A 501 25.16 0.33 6.84
N PRO A 502 24.89 -0.63 7.75
CA PRO A 502 25.36 -0.55 9.13
C PRO A 502 26.89 -0.56 9.24
N GLU A 503 27.43 0.18 10.20
CA GLU A 503 28.84 0.19 10.57
C GLU A 503 29.00 -0.49 11.93
N ASN A 504 29.81 -1.55 12.02
CA ASN A 504 30.04 -2.31 13.25
C ASN A 504 28.74 -2.73 13.97
N GLY A 505 27.74 -3.18 13.22
CA GLY A 505 26.45 -3.62 13.78
C GLY A 505 25.47 -2.48 14.10
N THR A 506 25.77 -1.24 13.74
CA THR A 506 24.93 -0.08 14.07
C THR A 506 24.53 0.70 12.81
N LEU A 507 23.24 1.05 12.69
CA LEU A 507 22.77 2.02 11.70
C LEU A 507 23.17 3.42 12.15
N VAL A 508 24.02 4.08 11.36
CA VAL A 508 24.56 5.41 11.69
C VAL A 508 23.52 6.48 11.37
N GLU A 509 23.02 7.15 12.40
CA GLU A 509 22.02 8.22 12.27
C GLU A 509 22.60 9.45 11.56
N LEU A 510 21.81 10.02 10.64
CA LEU A 510 22.08 11.26 9.93
C LEU A 510 21.23 12.36 10.57
N LYS A 511 21.87 13.46 10.96
CA LYS A 511 21.17 14.59 11.60
C LYS A 511 20.31 15.32 10.58
N LEU A 512 19.04 15.52 10.93
CA LEU A 512 18.07 16.27 10.16
C LEU A 512 17.59 17.52 10.93
N PRO A 513 17.08 18.54 10.23
CA PRO A 513 16.22 19.56 10.84
C PRO A 513 15.06 18.90 11.60
N LYS A 514 14.69 19.48 12.75
CA LYS A 514 13.61 18.96 13.58
C LYS A 514 12.27 19.04 12.83
N VAL A 515 11.56 17.91 12.78
CA VAL A 515 10.15 17.80 12.38
C VAL A 515 9.35 17.48 13.64
N GLU A 516 8.22 18.15 13.87
CA GLU A 516 7.45 18.00 15.11
C GLU A 516 6.55 16.75 15.06
N GLY A 517 7.15 15.58 15.28
CA GLY A 517 6.47 14.29 15.18
C GLY A 517 6.07 13.94 13.74
N ALA A 518 5.38 12.82 13.56
CA ALA A 518 4.89 12.39 12.25
C ALA A 518 3.57 11.62 12.35
N ASN A 519 2.85 11.53 11.23
CA ASN A 519 1.64 10.69 11.18
C ASN A 519 1.98 9.21 11.35
N LYS A 520 1.05 8.49 11.99
CA LYS A 520 1.19 7.04 12.24
C LYS A 520 1.27 6.27 10.92
N PHE A 521 2.12 5.25 10.88
CA PHE A 521 2.28 4.33 9.73
C PHE A 521 2.75 5.03 8.43
N GLY A 522 3.24 6.26 8.53
CA GLY A 522 3.61 7.08 7.38
C GLY A 522 4.83 6.59 6.62
N ARG A 523 5.06 7.22 5.47
CA ARG A 523 6.32 7.23 4.72
C ARG A 523 6.69 8.68 4.43
N PRO A 524 7.98 9.03 4.41
CA PRO A 524 8.41 10.25 3.74
C PRO A 524 8.25 10.10 2.23
N VAL A 525 8.00 11.22 1.57
CA VAL A 525 7.81 11.31 0.11
C VAL A 525 8.92 12.19 -0.45
N PHE A 526 9.41 11.91 -1.64
CA PHE A 526 10.57 12.62 -2.18
C PHE A 526 10.32 13.23 -3.55
N GLY A 527 11.12 14.25 -3.87
CA GLY A 527 11.08 14.94 -5.16
C GLY A 527 12.19 15.97 -5.28
N ASP A 528 12.97 15.89 -6.35
CA ASP A 528 13.99 16.87 -6.74
C ASP A 528 14.91 17.31 -5.58
N GLY A 529 15.51 16.34 -4.89
CA GLY A 529 16.43 16.61 -3.78
C GLY A 529 15.76 17.01 -2.46
N ARG A 530 14.43 16.98 -2.39
CA ARG A 530 13.62 17.32 -1.21
C ARG A 530 12.91 16.10 -0.65
N VAL A 531 12.61 16.18 0.65
CA VAL A 531 11.74 15.24 1.36
C VAL A 531 10.54 16.00 1.92
N TYR A 532 9.36 15.43 1.74
CA TYR A 532 8.07 15.96 2.17
C TYR A 532 7.44 15.03 3.19
N VAL A 533 6.95 15.60 4.29
CA VAL A 533 6.30 14.85 5.38
C VAL A 533 5.13 15.67 5.92
N VAL A 534 4.00 15.02 6.21
CA VAL A 534 2.98 15.61 7.09
C VAL A 534 3.34 15.29 8.54
N ASP A 535 3.68 16.32 9.31
CA ASP A 535 4.15 16.18 10.68
C ASP A 535 3.01 15.92 11.69
N GLY A 536 3.39 15.62 12.93
CA GLY A 536 2.45 15.37 14.03
C GLY A 536 1.63 16.59 14.47
N LYS A 537 1.89 17.77 13.88
CA LYS A 537 1.11 19.01 14.09
C LYS A 537 0.17 19.32 12.93
N GLY A 538 0.05 18.42 11.95
CA GLY A 538 -0.83 18.62 10.80
C GLY A 538 -0.27 19.66 9.82
N ARG A 539 1.05 19.67 9.62
CA ARG A 539 1.71 20.55 8.65
C ARG A 539 2.40 19.72 7.57
N LEU A 540 2.24 20.09 6.30
CA LEU A 540 3.10 19.61 5.22
C LEU A 540 4.42 20.37 5.30
N ILE A 541 5.52 19.65 5.51
CA ILE A 541 6.88 20.19 5.64
C ILE A 541 7.71 19.76 4.44
N ALA A 542 8.53 20.66 3.90
CA ALA A 542 9.61 20.33 2.98
C ALA A 542 10.97 20.54 3.65
N LEU A 543 11.82 19.51 3.60
CA LEU A 543 13.24 19.62 3.91
C LEU A 543 14.06 19.40 2.66
N GLY A 544 15.18 20.11 2.56
CA GLY A 544 16.13 19.96 1.48
C GLY A 544 17.29 20.93 1.62
N ALA A 545 18.29 20.83 0.75
CA ALA A 545 19.40 21.78 0.74
C ALA A 545 19.05 23.11 0.06
N ARG A 546 18.13 23.08 -0.93
CA ARG A 546 17.78 24.23 -1.77
C ARG A 546 16.29 24.33 -2.11
#